data_AF-A0A524P6K8-F1
#
_entry.id   AF-A0A524P6K8-F1
#
_cell.length_a   1.000
_cell.length_b   1.000
_cell.length_c   1.000
_cell.angle_alpha   90.00
_cell.angle_beta   90.00
_cell.angle_gamma   90.00
#
_symmetry.space_group_name_H-M   'P 1'
#
loop_
_entity.id
_entity.type
_entity.pdbx_description
1 polymer ?
#
loop_
_entity_poly.entity_id
_entity_poly.type
_entity_poly.pdbx_seq_one_letter_code
_entity_poly.pdbx_strand_id
1 'polypeptide(L)'
;MKWPIISNTIVQNARTTEVEFLQKTMSLTFDGDACKFCSQCIKGCPQNALEDGVFVRKSPTMKIDRLPQFISVDKCVFCGTCVVICPFDAITFKIDHKTVIKAKIPLVQQGVLPKFQELKIGKFVLADDNFQSFYWDRVAGKIVRPVKKSPAGTNI
;
A
#
# COMPACT_ATOMS: atom_id res chain seq x y z
N MET A 1 -15.61 8.17 26.08
CA MET A 1 -15.52 9.56 25.56
C MET A 1 -16.90 9.97 25.06
N LYS A 2 -17.27 11.26 25.11
CA LYS A 2 -18.32 11.76 24.20
C LYS A 2 -17.68 11.85 22.81
N TRP A 3 -17.73 10.72 22.13
CA TRP A 3 -17.46 10.50 20.73
C TRP A 3 -18.80 9.94 20.17
N PRO A 4 -19.50 10.54 19.18
CA PRO A 4 -18.95 11.36 18.01
C PRO A 4 -18.99 14.38 17.65
N ILE A 5 -18.59 15.16 16.58
CA ILE A 5 -18.95 16.58 16.33
C ILE A 5 -20.43 16.60 15.88
N ILE A 6 -21.33 17.07 16.76
CA ILE A 6 -22.77 17.18 16.46
C ILE A 6 -23.11 18.60 15.99
N SER A 7 -23.46 18.74 14.71
CA SER A 7 -23.99 19.98 14.10
C SER A 7 -25.52 20.02 14.22
N ASN A 8 -26.13 21.22 14.15
CA ASN A 8 -27.57 21.38 13.93
C ASN A 8 -27.86 22.59 13.02
N THR A 9 -28.77 22.42 12.06
CA THR A 9 -29.15 23.45 11.07
C THR A 9 -30.68 23.48 10.93
N ILE A 10 -31.28 24.66 10.73
CA ILE A 10 -32.74 24.84 10.63
C ILE A 10 -33.06 25.61 9.35
N VAL A 11 -33.99 25.11 8.53
CA VAL A 11 -34.37 25.74 7.25
C VAL A 11 -35.87 25.71 7.04
N GLN A 12 -36.46 26.86 6.69
CA GLN A 12 -37.90 27.14 6.49
C GLN A 12 -38.81 26.81 7.69
N ASN A 13 -38.92 25.54 8.09
CA ASN A 13 -39.53 25.13 9.37
C ASN A 13 -39.03 23.75 9.87
N ALA A 14 -37.99 23.19 9.26
CA ALA A 14 -37.44 21.86 9.55
C ALA A 14 -36.10 21.94 10.30
N ARG A 15 -35.78 20.93 11.12
CA ARG A 15 -34.52 20.80 11.86
C ARG A 15 -33.69 19.63 11.30
N THR A 16 -32.39 19.86 11.13
CA THR A 16 -31.37 18.88 10.74
C THR A 16 -30.32 18.77 11.83
N THR A 17 -29.78 17.56 12.04
CA THR A 17 -28.68 17.28 12.97
C THR A 17 -27.63 16.42 12.25
N GLU A 18 -26.37 16.86 12.23
CA GLU A 18 -25.26 16.15 11.56
C GLU A 18 -24.22 15.71 12.60
N VAL A 19 -23.40 14.69 12.29
CA VAL A 19 -22.71 13.88 13.33
C VAL A 19 -21.36 13.32 12.82
N GLU A 20 -20.28 14.12 12.83
CA GLU A 20 -18.95 13.73 12.31
C GLU A 20 -17.89 13.49 13.41
N PHE A 21 -17.29 12.32 13.56
CA PHE A 21 -16.12 12.17 14.45
C PHE A 21 -15.18 11.00 14.01
N LEU A 22 -13.92 10.97 14.52
CA LEU A 22 -12.78 10.06 14.16
C LEU A 22 -12.60 9.72 12.67
N GLN A 23 -11.66 10.40 12.04
CA GLN A 23 -11.22 10.18 10.67
C GLN A 23 -10.30 8.94 10.54
N LYS A 24 -10.88 7.75 10.74
CA LYS A 24 -10.35 6.40 10.41
C LYS A 24 -9.01 6.00 11.05
N THR A 25 -9.02 4.97 11.90
CA THR A 25 -7.78 4.39 12.45
C THR A 25 -7.08 3.54 11.39
N MET A 26 -5.96 4.03 10.85
CA MET A 26 -5.18 3.34 9.80
C MET A 26 -3.95 2.66 10.40
N SER A 27 -3.66 1.41 10.02
CA SER A 27 -2.46 0.70 10.48
C SER A 27 -1.88 -0.23 9.42
N LEU A 28 -0.56 -0.25 9.31
CA LEU A 28 0.21 -1.22 8.52
C LEU A 28 0.94 -2.19 9.47
N THR A 29 0.99 -3.46 9.11
CA THR A 29 1.69 -4.51 9.87
C THR A 29 2.53 -5.33 8.89
N PHE A 30 3.83 -5.44 9.17
CA PHE A 30 4.78 -6.20 8.35
C PHE A 30 5.02 -7.57 8.98
N ASP A 31 4.95 -8.62 8.16
CA ASP A 31 5.13 -10.01 8.59
C ASP A 31 6.58 -10.45 8.38
N GLY A 32 7.28 -10.81 9.46
CA GLY A 32 8.69 -11.20 9.46
C GLY A 32 8.99 -12.54 8.78
N ASP A 33 8.04 -13.47 8.79
CA ASP A 33 8.21 -14.80 8.23
C ASP A 33 7.81 -14.83 6.75
N ALA A 34 6.81 -14.05 6.35
CA ALA A 34 6.42 -13.87 4.95
C ALA A 34 7.36 -12.92 4.17
N CYS A 35 7.94 -11.90 4.81
CA CYS A 35 8.79 -10.92 4.13
C CYS A 35 10.11 -11.53 3.63
N LYS A 36 10.39 -11.40 2.32
CA LYS A 36 11.64 -11.87 1.69
C LYS A 36 12.59 -10.73 1.29
N PHE A 37 12.51 -9.59 1.98
CA PHE A 37 13.45 -8.45 1.91
C PHE A 37 13.78 -7.97 0.48
N CYS A 38 12.79 -7.94 -0.41
CA CYS A 38 12.94 -7.49 -1.80
C CYS A 38 12.91 -5.96 -1.99
N SER A 39 12.68 -5.22 -0.90
CA SER A 39 12.58 -3.74 -0.81
C SER A 39 11.68 -3.05 -1.85
N GLN A 40 10.75 -3.77 -2.49
CA GLN A 40 9.79 -3.18 -3.44
C GLN A 40 8.81 -2.21 -2.75
N CYS A 41 8.42 -2.49 -1.51
CA CYS A 41 7.59 -1.61 -0.68
C CYS A 41 8.27 -0.27 -0.33
N ILE A 42 9.59 -0.29 -0.16
CA ILE A 42 10.45 0.89 0.04
C ILE A 42 10.55 1.68 -1.27
N LYS A 43 11.03 1.01 -2.34
CA LYS A 43 11.24 1.63 -3.65
C LYS A 43 9.96 2.21 -4.25
N GLY A 44 8.85 1.47 -4.21
CA GLY A 44 7.55 1.90 -4.73
C GLY A 44 6.79 2.88 -3.82
N CYS A 45 7.37 3.31 -2.69
CA CYS A 45 6.74 4.32 -1.85
C CYS A 45 6.71 5.67 -2.59
N PRO A 46 5.55 6.36 -2.69
CA PRO A 46 5.48 7.69 -3.29
C PRO A 46 6.20 8.74 -2.42
N GLN A 47 6.03 8.65 -1.09
CA GLN A 47 6.56 9.61 -0.11
C GLN A 47 7.95 9.24 0.44
N ASN A 48 8.58 8.17 -0.06
CA ASN A 48 9.84 7.62 0.47
C ASN A 48 9.81 7.46 2.01
N ALA A 49 8.68 6.98 2.56
CA ALA A 49 8.41 6.94 4.00
C ALA A 49 9.01 5.71 4.72
N LEU A 50 9.53 4.74 3.96
CA LEU A 50 10.08 3.47 4.46
C LEU A 50 11.56 3.35 4.12
N GLU A 51 12.31 2.66 4.98
CA GLU A 51 13.69 2.21 4.79
C GLU A 51 13.86 0.75 5.22
N ASP A 52 15.00 0.14 4.91
CA ASP A 52 15.33 -1.22 5.35
C ASP A 52 15.68 -1.23 6.86
N GLY A 53 15.29 -2.29 7.58
CA GLY A 53 15.43 -2.37 9.04
C GLY A 53 16.87 -2.41 9.57
N VAL A 54 17.05 -1.98 10.83
CA VAL A 54 18.38 -1.84 11.46
C VAL A 54 19.04 -3.19 11.75
N PHE A 55 20.29 -3.36 11.32
CA PHE A 55 21.17 -4.49 11.69
C PHE A 55 21.60 -4.44 13.17
N VAL A 56 20.68 -4.71 14.10
CA VAL A 56 20.92 -4.65 15.56
C VAL A 56 21.86 -5.79 16.01
N ARG A 57 23.18 -5.52 16.03
CA ARG A 57 24.17 -6.43 16.62
C ARG A 57 24.16 -6.39 18.16
N LYS A 58 23.38 -7.28 18.79
CA LYS A 58 23.26 -7.44 20.26
C LYS A 58 23.79 -8.76 20.87
N SER A 59 24.06 -9.83 20.12
CA SER A 59 24.67 -11.07 20.66
C SER A 59 25.34 -11.95 19.58
N PRO A 60 25.99 -13.08 19.93
CA PRO A 60 26.46 -14.07 18.95
C PRO A 60 25.35 -14.87 18.24
N THR A 61 24.11 -14.85 18.75
CA THR A 61 23.06 -15.85 18.46
C THR A 61 21.87 -15.28 17.67
N MET A 62 22.10 -14.25 16.85
CA MET A 62 21.04 -13.33 16.43
C MET A 62 20.20 -13.76 15.23
N LYS A 63 18.90 -13.48 15.34
CA LYS A 63 18.06 -13.12 14.18
C LYS A 63 18.45 -11.71 13.72
N ILE A 64 18.67 -11.51 12.41
CA ILE A 64 18.82 -10.17 11.83
C ILE A 64 17.42 -9.64 11.53
N ASP A 65 16.99 -8.57 12.21
CA ASP A 65 15.80 -7.86 11.75
C ASP A 65 16.15 -7.07 10.48
N ARG A 66 15.34 -7.27 9.44
CA ARG A 66 15.43 -6.56 8.15
C ARG A 66 14.05 -6.09 7.69
N LEU A 67 13.05 -6.10 8.57
CA LEU A 67 11.71 -5.63 8.22
C LEU A 67 11.74 -4.15 7.81
N PRO A 68 10.95 -3.75 6.79
CA PRO A 68 10.86 -2.34 6.43
C PRO A 68 10.32 -1.52 7.60
N GLN A 69 11.04 -0.46 7.99
CA GLN A 69 10.66 0.46 9.05
C GLN A 69 10.31 1.84 8.49
N PHE A 70 9.57 2.65 9.26
CA PHE A 70 9.28 4.04 8.87
C PHE A 70 10.47 4.94 9.20
N ILE A 71 10.95 5.70 8.22
CA ILE A 71 11.96 6.76 8.42
C ILE A 71 11.40 7.84 9.37
N SER A 72 10.12 8.15 9.20
CA SER A 72 9.30 8.94 10.11
C SER A 72 7.83 8.64 9.82
N VAL A 73 7.01 8.54 10.88
CA VAL A 73 5.64 8.02 10.79
C VAL A 73 4.66 8.98 10.09
N ASP A 74 4.91 10.28 10.17
CA ASP A 74 4.17 11.37 9.51
C ASP A 74 4.23 11.29 7.97
N LYS A 75 5.34 10.80 7.41
CA LYS A 75 5.50 10.62 5.95
C LYS A 75 4.57 9.54 5.39
N CYS A 76 3.99 8.67 6.23
CA CYS A 76 3.10 7.62 5.75
C CYS A 76 1.66 8.12 5.57
N VAL A 77 1.30 8.48 4.34
CA VAL A 77 -0.08 8.83 3.94
C VAL A 77 -1.01 7.61 3.78
N PHE A 78 -0.65 6.44 4.33
CA PHE A 78 -1.42 5.17 4.32
C PHE A 78 -2.08 4.77 2.97
N CYS A 79 -1.48 5.14 1.84
CA CYS A 79 -2.02 4.95 0.48
C CYS A 79 -2.24 3.49 0.02
N GLY A 80 -1.74 2.50 0.78
CA GLY A 80 -1.85 1.07 0.44
C GLY A 80 -0.94 0.57 -0.69
N THR A 81 -0.22 1.45 -1.40
CA THR A 81 0.66 1.08 -2.52
C THR A 81 1.68 0.00 -2.18
N CYS A 82 2.27 0.04 -0.98
CA CYS A 82 3.20 -0.99 -0.49
C CYS A 82 2.57 -2.39 -0.38
N VAL A 83 1.29 -2.48 -0.04
CA VAL A 83 0.51 -3.73 0.03
C VAL A 83 0.29 -4.27 -1.37
N VAL A 84 -0.18 -3.41 -2.28
CA VAL A 84 -0.51 -3.75 -3.67
C VAL A 84 0.71 -4.31 -4.40
N ILE A 85 1.89 -3.72 -4.21
CA ILE A 85 3.16 -4.16 -4.83
C ILE A 85 3.92 -5.23 -4.05
N CYS A 86 3.34 -5.83 -2.99
CA CYS A 86 3.96 -6.94 -2.28
C CYS A 86 3.61 -8.29 -2.96
N PRO A 87 4.60 -9.03 -3.53
CA PRO A 87 4.38 -10.35 -4.15
C PRO A 87 4.28 -11.49 -3.12
N PHE A 88 4.53 -11.21 -1.85
CA PHE A 88 4.54 -12.19 -0.74
C PHE A 88 3.40 -11.96 0.27
N ASP A 89 2.52 -10.98 0.01
CA ASP A 89 1.44 -10.51 0.89
C ASP A 89 1.83 -10.20 2.35
N ALA A 90 3.13 -10.02 2.61
CA ALA A 90 3.76 -9.78 3.92
C ALA A 90 3.47 -8.40 4.55
N ILE A 91 2.44 -7.69 4.08
CA ILE A 91 2.04 -6.37 4.57
C ILE A 91 0.52 -6.34 4.72
N THR A 92 0.04 -6.48 5.94
CA THR A 92 -1.38 -6.30 6.27
C THR A 92 -1.69 -4.82 6.44
N PHE A 93 -2.77 -4.36 5.83
CA PHE A 93 -3.30 -3.00 5.98
C PHE A 93 -4.70 -3.06 6.60
N LYS A 94 -4.95 -2.22 7.60
CA LYS A 94 -6.24 -2.14 8.28
C LYS A 94 -6.74 -0.70 8.32
N ILE A 95 -8.04 -0.56 8.21
CA ILE A 95 -8.80 0.69 8.42
C ILE A 95 -9.88 0.35 9.44
N ASP A 96 -9.96 1.12 10.53
CA ASP A 96 -10.84 0.89 11.68
C ASP A 96 -10.73 -0.54 12.21
N HIS A 97 -9.47 -0.98 12.37
CA HIS A 97 -9.04 -2.33 12.77
C HIS A 97 -9.47 -3.49 11.84
N LYS A 98 -10.20 -3.22 10.75
CA LYS A 98 -10.64 -4.20 9.75
C LYS A 98 -9.59 -4.33 8.65
N THR A 99 -9.18 -5.55 8.32
CA THR A 99 -8.22 -5.81 7.23
C THR A 99 -8.80 -5.44 5.87
N VAL A 100 -8.05 -4.64 5.12
CA VAL A 100 -8.39 -4.20 3.76
C VAL A 100 -7.68 -5.10 2.76
N ILE A 101 -8.44 -5.96 2.07
CA ILE A 101 -7.92 -6.76 0.95
C ILE A 101 -7.45 -5.86 -0.19
N LYS A 102 -6.43 -6.28 -0.97
CA LYS A 102 -5.84 -5.51 -2.08
C LYS A 102 -6.88 -4.82 -3.00
N ALA A 103 -7.95 -5.52 -3.37
CA ALA A 103 -9.02 -4.99 -4.24
C ALA A 103 -9.95 -3.92 -3.60
N LYS A 104 -9.90 -3.73 -2.28
CA LYS A 104 -10.65 -2.71 -1.52
C LYS A 104 -9.78 -1.55 -1.03
N ILE A 105 -8.53 -1.46 -1.49
CA ILE A 105 -7.67 -0.30 -1.22
C ILE A 105 -8.20 0.89 -2.04
N PRO A 106 -8.39 2.09 -1.45
CA PRO A 106 -9.05 3.21 -2.14
C PRO A 106 -8.44 3.56 -3.50
N LEU A 107 -7.11 3.58 -3.62
CA LEU A 107 -6.43 3.85 -4.89
C LEU A 107 -6.69 2.77 -5.96
N VAL A 108 -6.94 1.51 -5.58
CA VAL A 108 -7.33 0.44 -6.53
C VAL A 108 -8.78 0.59 -6.96
N GLN A 109 -9.66 1.03 -6.06
CA GLN A 109 -11.07 1.31 -6.37
C GLN A 109 -11.24 2.56 -7.25
N GLN A 110 -10.36 3.55 -7.10
CA GLN A 110 -10.31 4.77 -7.91
C GLN A 110 -9.57 4.62 -9.25
N GLY A 111 -9.08 3.42 -9.60
CA GLY A 111 -8.31 3.19 -10.82
C GLY A 111 -6.90 3.82 -10.83
N VAL A 112 -6.42 4.33 -9.69
CA VAL A 112 -5.11 4.96 -9.55
C VAL A 112 -3.99 3.91 -9.41
N LEU A 113 -4.29 2.75 -8.83
CA LEU A 113 -3.44 1.57 -8.77
C LEU A 113 -4.04 0.40 -9.57
N PRO A 114 -3.22 -0.40 -10.27
CA PRO A 114 -3.71 -1.52 -11.05
C PRO A 114 -4.13 -2.72 -10.19
N LYS A 115 -4.81 -3.65 -10.84
CA LYS A 115 -4.95 -5.05 -10.41
C LYS A 115 -3.90 -5.89 -11.16
N PHE A 116 -3.31 -6.88 -10.51
CA PHE A 116 -2.34 -7.79 -11.13
C PHE A 116 -2.95 -9.16 -11.42
N GLN A 117 -2.58 -9.76 -12.55
CA GLN A 117 -2.75 -11.19 -12.81
C GLN A 117 -1.54 -11.98 -12.27
N GLU A 118 -0.33 -11.43 -12.43
CA GLU A 118 0.88 -11.92 -11.75
C GLU A 118 1.67 -10.77 -11.13
N LEU A 119 2.28 -11.02 -9.97
CA LEU A 119 3.22 -10.10 -9.33
C LEU A 119 4.39 -10.89 -8.75
N LYS A 120 5.60 -10.65 -9.26
CA LYS A 120 6.87 -11.28 -8.89
C LYS A 120 7.91 -10.18 -8.66
N ILE A 121 9.07 -10.50 -8.06
CA ILE A 121 10.13 -9.48 -7.87
C ILE A 121 10.60 -9.00 -9.25
N GLY A 122 10.50 -7.70 -9.51
CA GLY A 122 10.98 -7.08 -10.76
C GLY A 122 10.16 -7.41 -12.02
N LYS A 123 9.02 -8.11 -11.92
CA LYS A 123 8.11 -8.42 -13.03
C LYS A 123 6.66 -8.46 -12.56
N PHE A 124 5.76 -7.78 -13.26
CA PHE A 124 4.32 -7.87 -13.07
C PHE A 124 3.60 -8.15 -14.39
N VAL A 125 2.37 -8.64 -14.31
CA VAL A 125 1.39 -8.70 -15.39
C VAL A 125 0.11 -8.05 -14.86
N LEU A 126 -0.38 -7.01 -15.53
CA LEU A 126 -1.62 -6.34 -15.15
C LEU A 126 -2.82 -7.22 -15.52
N ALA A 127 -3.91 -7.13 -14.76
CA ALA A 127 -5.17 -7.82 -15.09
C ALA A 127 -6.00 -7.08 -16.16
N ASP A 128 -5.53 -5.91 -16.60
CA ASP A 128 -6.08 -5.10 -17.69
C ASP A 128 -4.90 -4.50 -18.46
N ASP A 129 -4.79 -4.84 -19.75
CA ASP A 129 -3.74 -4.36 -20.65
C ASP A 129 -3.92 -2.86 -21.03
N ASN A 130 -5.12 -2.30 -20.82
CA ASN A 130 -5.43 -0.88 -21.11
C ASN A 130 -5.29 0.04 -19.88
N PHE A 131 -4.85 -0.49 -18.73
CA PHE A 131 -4.72 0.29 -17.52
C PHE A 131 -3.70 1.44 -17.67
N GLN A 132 -4.15 2.68 -17.47
CA GLN A 132 -3.32 3.89 -17.53
C GLN A 132 -3.48 4.71 -16.25
N SER A 133 -2.36 5.04 -15.60
CA SER A 133 -2.35 5.91 -14.41
C SER A 133 -0.98 6.54 -14.23
N PHE A 134 -0.91 7.87 -14.36
CA PHE A 134 0.32 8.65 -14.13
C PHE A 134 0.92 8.47 -12.73
N TYR A 135 0.10 8.11 -11.74
CA TYR A 135 0.57 7.70 -10.42
C TYR A 135 1.25 6.34 -10.46
N TRP A 136 0.65 5.37 -11.16
CA TRP A 136 1.22 4.03 -11.31
C TRP A 136 2.52 4.07 -12.11
N ASP A 137 2.61 4.83 -13.20
CA ASP A 137 3.83 4.92 -14.02
C ASP A 137 5.05 5.36 -13.19
N ARG A 138 4.83 6.34 -12.30
CA ARG A 138 5.83 6.83 -11.32
C ARG A 138 6.22 5.77 -10.28
N VAL A 139 5.30 4.89 -9.87
CA VAL A 139 5.58 3.79 -8.94
C VAL A 139 6.30 2.65 -9.65
N ALA A 140 5.79 2.21 -10.80
CA ALA A 140 6.32 1.15 -11.64
C ALA A 140 7.80 1.40 -12.00
N GLY A 141 8.14 2.62 -12.43
CA GLY A 141 9.51 3.01 -12.76
C GLY A 141 10.51 2.98 -11.59
N LYS A 142 10.05 2.98 -10.33
CA LYS A 142 10.92 2.79 -9.15
C LYS A 142 11.12 1.30 -8.79
N ILE A 143 10.14 0.43 -9.08
CA ILE A 143 10.18 -1.00 -8.67
C ILE A 143 10.71 -1.95 -9.75
N VAL A 144 10.54 -1.62 -11.03
CA VAL A 144 10.76 -2.54 -12.16
C VAL A 144 11.53 -1.82 -13.27
N ARG A 145 12.57 -2.47 -13.82
CA ARG A 145 13.10 -2.09 -15.14
C ARG A 145 12.08 -2.55 -16.19
N PRO A 146 11.57 -1.69 -17.08
CA PRO A 146 10.47 -2.04 -17.99
C PRO A 146 10.87 -3.17 -18.94
N VAL A 147 10.34 -4.37 -18.70
CA VAL A 147 10.46 -5.51 -19.59
C VAL A 147 9.44 -5.34 -20.71
N LYS A 148 9.91 -4.98 -21.92
CA LYS A 148 9.06 -5.04 -23.12
C LYS A 148 8.44 -6.43 -23.21
N LYS A 149 7.15 -6.56 -23.58
CA LYS A 149 6.58 -7.86 -23.94
C LYS A 149 7.49 -8.46 -25.01
N SER A 150 8.15 -9.58 -24.70
CA SER A 150 8.79 -10.39 -25.74
C SER A 150 7.69 -10.76 -26.73
N PRO A 151 7.89 -10.64 -28.05
CA PRO A 151 6.92 -11.16 -29.00
C PRO A 151 6.66 -12.63 -28.67
N ALA A 152 5.38 -13.02 -28.66
CA ALA A 152 5.01 -14.42 -28.55
C ALA A 152 5.65 -15.17 -29.73
N GLY A 153 6.13 -16.40 -29.48
CA GLY A 153 7.01 -17.10 -30.42
C GLY A 153 6.40 -17.22 -31.82
N THR A 154 7.12 -16.73 -32.82
CA THR A 154 6.79 -16.99 -34.22
C THR A 154 7.05 -18.48 -34.48
N ASN A 155 6.00 -19.29 -34.60
CA ASN A 155 6.11 -20.64 -35.14
C ASN A 155 6.40 -20.55 -36.63
N ILE A 156 7.63 -20.87 -37.03
CA ILE A 156 8.08 -21.21 -38.40
C ILE A 156 9.07 -22.36 -38.25
#